data_AF-R7HF63-F1
#
_entry.id   AF-R7HF63-F1
#
_cell.length_a   1.000
_cell.length_b   1.000
_cell.length_c   1.000
_cell.angle_alpha   90.00
_cell.angle_beta   90.00
_cell.angle_gamma   90.00
#
_symmetry.space_group_name_H-M   'P 1'
#
loop_
_entity.id
_entity.type
_entity.pdbx_description
1 polymer ?
#
loop_
_entity_poly.entity_id
_entity_poly.type
_entity_poly.pdbx_seq_one_letter_code
_entity_poly.pdbx_strand_id
1 'polypeptide(L)'
;MKKKTWHSFVKSHNLVNRIYDMLDYFHCFDEVKNVELAKNQIKNKIRSIYYVETLAKYFDDKKNKHIKNIELRCNLIDLINDLDYLKQYLYK
;
A
#
# COMPACT_ATOMS: atom_id res chain seq x y z
N MET A 1 22.60 -15.17 7.14
CA MET A 1 21.20 -14.87 6.77
C MET A 1 21.20 -14.00 5.52
N LYS A 2 20.48 -14.36 4.44
CA LYS A 2 20.34 -13.46 3.27
C LYS A 2 19.65 -12.17 3.72
N LYS A 3 20.20 -11.00 3.40
CA LYS A 3 19.52 -9.71 3.62
C LYS A 3 18.18 -9.75 2.88
N LYS A 4 17.06 -9.58 3.60
CA LYS A 4 15.75 -9.40 2.96
C LYS A 4 15.83 -8.11 2.14
N THR A 5 15.50 -8.18 0.85
CA THR A 5 15.39 -7.03 -0.03
C THR A 5 13.98 -6.44 0.05
N TRP A 6 13.83 -5.17 -0.31
CA TRP A 6 12.51 -4.55 -0.39
C TRP A 6 11.57 -5.32 -1.33
N HIS A 7 12.09 -5.86 -2.45
CA HIS A 7 11.29 -6.71 -3.37
C HIS A 7 10.72 -7.94 -2.68
N SER A 8 11.55 -8.64 -1.90
CA SER A 8 11.12 -9.84 -1.18
C SER A 8 10.04 -9.52 -0.15
N PHE A 9 10.16 -8.37 0.53
CA PHE A 9 9.15 -7.89 1.46
C PHE A 9 7.82 -7.58 0.76
N VAL A 10 7.85 -6.79 -0.31
CA VAL A 10 6.66 -6.46 -1.11
C VAL A 10 5.95 -7.72 -1.61
N LYS A 11 6.70 -8.74 -2.04
CA LYS A 11 6.15 -10.02 -2.49
C LYS A 11 5.54 -10.83 -1.34
N SER A 12 6.25 -10.98 -0.22
CA SER A 12 5.77 -11.83 0.89
C SER A 12 4.57 -11.23 1.62
N HIS A 13 4.42 -9.91 1.64
CA HIS A 13 3.28 -9.22 2.25
C HIS A 13 2.11 -8.99 1.26
N ASN A 14 2.22 -9.50 0.04
CA ASN A 14 1.25 -9.29 -1.03
C ASN A 14 0.90 -7.81 -1.26
N LEU A 15 1.89 -6.93 -1.08
CA LEU A 15 1.65 -5.51 -0.78
C LEU A 15 1.05 -4.76 -1.98
N VAL A 16 1.46 -5.10 -3.20
CA VAL A 16 0.88 -4.50 -4.42
C VAL A 16 -0.61 -4.77 -4.54
N ASN A 17 -1.04 -6.00 -4.24
CA ASN A 17 -2.45 -6.38 -4.31
C ASN A 17 -3.24 -5.67 -3.22
N ARG A 18 -2.76 -5.66 -1.97
CA ARG A 18 -3.45 -4.98 -0.86
C ARG A 18 -3.56 -3.47 -1.06
N ILE A 19 -2.52 -2.82 -1.60
CA ILE A 19 -2.59 -1.40 -1.99
C ILE A 19 -3.65 -1.22 -3.08
N TYR A 20 -3.62 -2.06 -4.11
CA TYR A 20 -4.61 -2.00 -5.18
C TYR A 20 -6.04 -2.14 -4.64
N ASP A 21 -6.30 -3.13 -3.79
CA ASP A 21 -7.62 -3.42 -3.25
C ASP A 21 -8.15 -2.25 -2.41
N MET A 22 -7.30 -1.64 -1.58
CA MET A 22 -7.69 -0.46 -0.79
C MET A 22 -7.88 0.80 -1.64
N LEU A 23 -7.05 1.01 -2.66
CA LEU A 23 -7.25 2.12 -3.59
C LEU A 23 -8.53 1.93 -4.42
N ASP A 24 -8.85 0.69 -4.78
CA ASP A 24 -10.09 0.34 -5.48
C ASP A 24 -11.32 0.55 -4.60
N TYR A 25 -11.25 0.09 -3.35
CA TYR A 25 -12.28 0.30 -2.34
C TYR A 25 -12.62 1.79 -2.16
N PHE A 26 -11.63 2.67 -2.28
CA PHE A 26 -11.83 4.13 -2.21
C PHE A 26 -12.04 4.81 -3.56
N HIS A 27 -12.33 4.05 -4.62
CA HIS A 27 -12.62 4.55 -5.96
C HIS A 27 -11.50 5.45 -6.53
N CYS A 28 -10.24 5.10 -6.30
CA CYS A 28 -9.08 5.85 -6.81
C CYS A 28 -8.76 5.60 -8.29
N PHE A 29 -9.60 4.85 -9.01
CA PHE A 29 -9.38 4.47 -10.40
C PHE A 29 -10.63 4.75 -11.22
N ASP A 30 -10.45 5.13 -12.47
CA ASP A 30 -11.54 5.37 -13.41
C ASP A 30 -12.29 4.07 -13.77
N GLU A 31 -13.54 4.20 -14.22
CA GLU A 31 -14.47 3.08 -14.48
C GLU A 31 -13.93 2.03 -15.48
N VAL A 32 -13.05 2.43 -16.42
CA VAL A 32 -12.38 1.51 -17.34
C VAL A 32 -11.04 1.06 -16.74
N LYS A 33 -11.12 0.15 -15.78
CA LYS A 33 -9.95 -0.25 -14.99
C LYS A 33 -9.24 -1.47 -15.57
N ASN A 34 -8.08 -1.25 -16.20
CA ASN A 34 -7.12 -2.32 -16.43
C ASN A 34 -6.38 -2.64 -15.13
N VAL A 35 -6.82 -3.70 -14.44
CA VAL A 35 -6.29 -4.17 -13.15
C VAL A 35 -4.78 -4.39 -13.19
N GLU A 36 -4.29 -5.01 -14.27
CA GLU A 36 -2.87 -5.33 -14.42
C GLU A 36 -2.03 -4.07 -14.59
N LEU A 37 -2.51 -3.11 -15.39
CA LEU A 37 -1.86 -1.83 -15.58
C LEU A 37 -1.77 -1.05 -14.26
N ALA A 38 -2.85 -0.99 -13.48
CA ALA A 38 -2.86 -0.36 -12.16
C ALA A 38 -1.87 -1.01 -11.19
N LYS A 39 -1.87 -2.34 -11.09
CA LYS A 39 -0.93 -3.08 -10.24
C LYS A 39 0.53 -2.86 -10.68
N ASN A 40 0.79 -2.80 -11.98
CA ASN A 40 2.13 -2.51 -12.52
C ASN A 40 2.57 -1.07 -12.19
N GLN A 41 1.68 -0.09 -12.26
CA GLN A 41 1.98 1.28 -11.84
C GLN A 41 2.34 1.34 -10.35
N ILE A 42 1.56 0.69 -9.48
CA ILE A 42 1.85 0.60 -8.04
C ILE A 42 3.22 -0.05 -7.84
N LYS A 43 3.48 -1.21 -8.45
CA LYS A 43 4.73 -1.96 -8.34
C LYS A 43 5.95 -1.13 -8.77
N ASN A 44 5.81 -0.28 -9.78
CA ASN A 44 6.88 0.58 -10.25
C ASN A 44 7.12 1.76 -9.29
N LYS A 45 6.04 2.37 -8.78
CA LYS A 45 6.10 3.53 -7.88
C LYS A 45 6.47 3.19 -6.44
N ILE A 46 6.23 1.95 -5.97
CA ILE A 46 6.46 1.52 -4.57
C ILE A 46 7.94 1.56 -4.14
N ARG A 47 8.86 1.75 -5.09
CA ARG A 47 10.29 1.98 -4.85
C ARG A 47 10.59 3.39 -4.36
N SER A 48 9.67 4.33 -4.59
CA SER A 48 9.82 5.72 -4.18
C SER A 48 9.33 5.88 -2.75
N ILE A 49 10.22 6.35 -1.86
CA ILE A 49 9.88 6.70 -0.48
C ILE A 49 8.72 7.69 -0.45
N TYR A 50 8.77 8.72 -1.29
CA TYR A 50 7.72 9.73 -1.40
C TYR A 50 6.34 9.11 -1.72
N TYR A 51 6.31 8.13 -2.62
CA TYR A 51 5.07 7.44 -2.97
C TYR A 51 4.56 6.59 -1.80
N VAL A 52 5.44 5.87 -1.10
CA VAL A 52 5.10 5.07 0.08
C VAL A 52 4.56 5.95 1.22
N GLU A 53 5.19 7.09 1.47
CA GLU A 53 4.73 8.07 2.48
C GLU A 53 3.38 8.68 2.11
N THR A 54 3.18 8.99 0.82
CA THR A 54 1.90 9.50 0.32
C THR A 54 0.78 8.48 0.51
N LEU A 55 1.04 7.19 0.23
CA LEU A 55 0.08 6.11 0.48
C LEU A 55 -0.24 5.95 1.97
N ALA A 56 0.79 5.93 2.83
CA ALA A 56 0.60 5.78 4.27
C ALA A 56 -0.27 6.92 4.84
N LYS A 57 0.02 8.17 4.44
CA LYS A 57 -0.77 9.34 4.83
C LYS A 57 -2.22 9.24 4.32
N TYR A 58 -2.40 8.88 3.06
CA TYR A 58 -3.73 8.72 2.47
C TYR A 58 -4.56 7.67 3.23
N PHE A 59 -3.97 6.52 3.55
CA PHE A 59 -4.66 5.47 4.31
C PHE A 59 -4.92 5.86 5.76
N ASP A 60 -4.04 6.62 6.41
CA ASP A 60 -4.31 7.15 7.75
C ASP A 60 -5.51 8.11 7.75
N ASP A 61 -5.56 9.03 6.79
CA ASP A 61 -6.70 9.94 6.60
C ASP A 61 -8.01 9.16 6.37
N LYS A 62 -7.97 8.10 5.55
CA LYS A 62 -9.14 7.24 5.32
C LYS A 62 -9.54 6.46 6.57
N LYS A 63 -8.58 5.92 7.33
CA LYS A 63 -8.83 5.23 8.61
C LYS A 63 -9.57 6.14 9.58
N ASN A 64 -9.13 7.40 9.69
CA ASN A 64 -9.72 8.38 10.61
C ASN A 64 -11.14 8.78 10.18
N LYS A 65 -11.40 8.86 8.87
CA LYS A 65 -12.75 9.12 8.32
C LYS A 65 -13.73 7.96 8.50
N HIS A 66 -13.25 6.72 8.59
CA HIS A 66 -14.08 5.52 8.69
C HIS A 66 -14.06 4.91 10.10
N ILE A 67 -14.11 5.75 11.15
CA ILE A 67 -13.92 5.34 12.54
C ILE A 67 -14.86 4.20 13.00
N LYS A 68 -16.08 4.14 12.43
CA LYS A 68 -17.13 3.17 12.75
C LYS A 68 -16.96 1.82 12.05
N ASN A 69 -16.20 1.75 10.95
CA ASN A 69 -15.96 0.51 10.23
C ASN A 69 -14.69 -0.17 10.77
N ILE A 70 -14.87 -1.02 11.79
CA ILE A 70 -13.75 -1.65 12.52
C ILE A 70 -12.88 -2.50 11.59
N GLU A 71 -13.48 -3.31 10.73
CA GLU A 71 -12.76 -4.20 9.81
C GLU A 71 -11.89 -3.41 8.83
N LEU A 72 -12.45 -2.37 8.20
CA LEU A 72 -11.71 -1.49 7.31
C LEU A 72 -10.54 -0.82 8.05
N ARG A 73 -10.74 -0.38 9.30
CA ARG A 73 -9.67 0.23 10.08
C ARG A 73 -8.54 -0.74 10.38
N CYS A 74 -8.84 -1.98 10.76
CA CYS A 74 -7.81 -3.00 10.97
C CYS A 74 -7.01 -3.23 9.69
N ASN A 75 -7.70 -3.38 8.55
CA ASN A 75 -7.05 -3.56 7.25
C ASN A 75 -6.13 -2.37 6.89
N LEU A 76 -6.56 -1.14 7.18
CA LEU A 76 -5.75 0.06 6.95
C LEU A 76 -4.57 0.15 7.92
N ILE A 77 -4.74 -0.19 9.20
CA ILE A 77 -3.64 -0.20 10.18
C ILE A 77 -2.56 -1.19 9.73
N ASP A 78 -2.94 -2.40 9.38
CA ASP A 78 -1.99 -3.43 8.92
C ASP A 78 -1.28 -3.00 7.65
N LEU A 79 -1.99 -2.35 6.72
CA LEU A 79 -1.39 -1.84 5.49
C LEU A 79 -0.43 -0.67 5.76
N ILE A 80 -0.78 0.26 6.64
CA ILE A 80 0.10 1.37 7.04
C ILE A 80 1.37 0.84 7.71
N ASN A 81 1.24 -0.14 8.60
CA ASN A 81 2.39 -0.78 9.26
C ASN A 81 3.34 -1.42 8.25
N ASP A 82 2.81 -2.09 7.22
CA ASP A 82 3.64 -2.67 6.15
C ASP A 82 4.33 -1.59 5.31
N LEU A 83 3.66 -0.46 5.03
CA LEU A 83 4.26 0.67 4.33
C LEU A 83 5.37 1.32 5.18
N ASP A 84 5.16 1.46 6.49
CA ASP A 84 6.16 1.97 7.42
C ASP A 84 7.38 1.07 7.52
N TYR A 85 7.16 -0.24 7.55
CA TYR A 85 8.24 -1.21 7.54
C TYR A 85 8.98 -1.24 6.20
N LEU A 86 8.26 -1.10 5.07
CA LEU A 86 8.86 -1.00 3.74
C LEU A 86 9.83 0.19 3.65
N LYS A 87 9.49 1.35 4.22
CA LYS A 87 10.37 2.53 4.23
C LYS A 87 11.78 2.20 4.74
N GLN A 88 11.90 1.37 5.77
CA GLN A 88 13.20 0.97 6.35
C GLN A 88 14.11 0.21 5.37
N TYR A 89 13.54 -0.41 4.33
CA TYR A 89 14.31 -1.04 3.25
C TYR A 89 14.70 -0.06 2.14
N LEU A 90 13.97 1.04 1.98
CA LEU A 90 14.18 2.04 0.93
C LEU A 90 15.13 3.18 1.38
N TYR A 91 15.24 3.44 2.68
CA TYR A 91 16.21 4.39 3.26
C TYR A 91 17.68 3.89 3.25
N LYS A 92 17.96 2.72 2.68
CA LYS A 92 19.31 2.12 2.61
C LYS A 92 19.92 2.28 1.24
#